data_AF-A0A1C0V8D9-F1
#
_entry.id   AF-A0A1C0V8D9-F1
#
_cell.length_a   1.000
_cell.length_b   1.000
_cell.length_c   1.000
_cell.angle_alpha   90.00
_cell.angle_beta   90.00
_cell.angle_gamma   90.00
#
_symmetry.space_group_name_H-M   'P 1'
#
loop_
_entity.id
_entity.type
_entity.pdbx_description
1 polymer ?
#
loop_
_entity_poly.entity_id
_entity_poly.type
_entity_poly.pdbx_seq_one_letter_code
_entity_poly.pdbx_strand_id
1 'polypeptide(L)'
;MSRIGKIVRASVWIDGELLDGIVDELELPTLETETEEDASLGLIGKPEYRLKFEPLECTITCTSYHPALDKASHDHIGTHEIIARANVEIYENGVLVDEKPQVTTLRGRFKETPGGDLSGGELAEWEYVMSAGYYQRVYDGQEVLALDIAANIYRVDGVDLLERMRANLGIGGGNVLGNVA
;
A
#
# COMPACT_ATOMS: atom_id res chain seq x y z
N MET A 1 20.72 -15.02 -19.49
CA MET A 1 21.06 -13.59 -19.27
C MET A 1 20.29 -13.15 -18.04
N SER A 2 20.94 -12.53 -17.06
CA SER A 2 20.25 -12.00 -15.88
C SER A 2 19.78 -10.58 -16.17
N ARG A 3 18.46 -10.35 -16.06
CA ARG A 3 17.85 -9.02 -16.05
C ARG A 3 17.42 -8.72 -14.62
N ILE A 4 17.94 -7.65 -14.03
CA ILE A 4 17.76 -7.33 -12.61
C ILE A 4 17.23 -5.89 -12.51
N GLY A 5 16.06 -5.71 -11.91
CA GLY A 5 15.56 -4.39 -11.53
C GLY A 5 16.01 -4.04 -10.11
N LYS A 6 16.66 -2.89 -9.93
CA LYS A 6 17.06 -2.38 -8.62
C LYS A 6 16.35 -1.06 -8.34
N ILE A 7 15.86 -0.91 -7.12
CA ILE A 7 15.37 0.37 -6.60
C ILE A 7 16.42 0.88 -5.64
N VAL A 8 17.05 2.01 -5.99
CA VAL A 8 18.09 2.65 -5.17
C VAL A 8 17.61 3.99 -4.63
N ARG A 9 16.67 4.64 -5.33
CA ARG A 9 16.18 5.98 -5.00
C ARG A 9 14.67 6.04 -5.10
N ALA A 10 14.06 6.69 -4.13
CA ALA A 10 12.65 7.00 -4.10
C ALA A 10 12.41 8.39 -3.51
N SER A 11 11.32 9.03 -3.93
CA SER A 11 10.79 10.25 -3.33
C SER A 11 9.45 9.94 -2.67
N VAL A 12 9.21 10.50 -1.49
CA VAL A 12 7.95 10.36 -0.76
C VAL A 12 7.22 11.71 -0.73
N TRP A 13 5.92 11.67 -0.94
CA TRP A 13 5.04 12.83 -0.88
C TRP A 13 3.91 12.56 0.11
N ILE A 14 3.50 13.57 0.85
CA ILE A 14 2.32 13.56 1.74
C ILE A 14 1.40 14.71 1.32
N ASP A 15 0.16 14.41 0.96
CA ASP A 15 -0.86 15.39 0.56
C ASP A 15 -0.38 16.44 -0.48
N GLY A 16 0.53 16.03 -1.37
CA GLY A 16 1.11 16.89 -2.41
C GLY A 16 2.37 17.67 -1.98
N GLU A 17 2.82 17.56 -0.74
CA GLU A 17 4.11 18.08 -0.27
C GLU A 17 5.22 17.04 -0.40
N LEU A 18 6.40 17.45 -0.86
CA LEU A 18 7.56 16.59 -1.06
C LEU A 18 8.36 16.45 0.24
N LEU A 19 8.64 15.22 0.67
CA LEU A 19 9.40 14.89 1.89
C LEU A 19 10.86 14.49 1.59
N ASP A 20 11.48 15.12 0.59
CA ASP A 20 12.85 14.81 0.19
C ASP A 20 13.87 15.22 1.26
N GLY A 21 14.78 14.31 1.60
CA GLY A 21 15.73 14.50 2.71
C GLY A 21 15.11 14.46 4.11
N ILE A 22 13.83 14.10 4.22
CA ILE A 22 13.13 13.93 5.51
C ILE A 22 12.95 12.46 5.84
N VAL A 23 12.34 11.70 4.93
CA VAL A 23 12.04 10.28 5.14
C VAL A 23 13.30 9.46 4.89
N ASP A 24 13.74 8.75 5.92
CA ASP A 24 14.92 7.87 5.86
C ASP A 24 14.51 6.47 5.41
N GLU A 25 13.34 5.99 5.87
CA GLU A 25 12.79 4.68 5.50
C GLU A 25 11.27 4.74 5.35
N LEU A 26 10.76 4.02 4.34
CA LEU A 26 9.32 3.86 4.09
C LEU A 26 9.00 2.38 3.91
N GLU A 27 8.34 1.80 4.89
CA GLU A 27 7.83 0.43 4.83
C GLU A 27 6.45 0.46 4.18
N LEU A 28 6.36 -0.06 2.96
CA LEU A 28 5.10 -0.16 2.24
C LEU A 28 4.29 -1.36 2.71
N PRO A 29 2.95 -1.30 2.70
CA PRO A 29 2.11 -2.39 3.18
C PRO A 29 2.40 -3.74 2.55
N THR A 30 2.45 -4.77 3.39
CA THR A 30 2.43 -6.18 2.99
C THR A 30 0.99 -6.60 2.72
N LEU A 31 0.77 -7.32 1.61
CA LEU A 31 -0.55 -7.82 1.25
C LEU A 31 -0.76 -9.22 1.82
N GLU A 32 -1.43 -9.30 2.96
CA GLU A 32 -1.74 -10.56 3.64
C GLU A 32 -3.25 -10.81 3.68
N THR A 33 -3.63 -12.08 3.76
CA THR A 33 -5.03 -12.49 3.84
C THR A 33 -5.27 -13.42 5.00
N GLU A 34 -6.29 -13.11 5.80
CA GLU A 34 -6.80 -14.02 6.81
C GLU A 34 -7.44 -15.24 6.12
N THR A 35 -7.04 -16.44 6.52
CA THR A 35 -7.55 -17.71 6.02
C THR A 35 -8.25 -18.51 7.11
N GLU A 36 -9.24 -19.31 6.72
CA GLU A 36 -9.93 -20.26 7.60
C GLU A 36 -9.67 -21.70 7.13
N GLU A 37 -9.31 -22.58 8.05
CA GLU A 37 -9.22 -24.01 7.80
C GLU A 37 -10.62 -24.64 7.75
N ASP A 38 -10.94 -25.33 6.65
CA ASP A 38 -12.18 -26.10 6.56
C ASP A 38 -11.95 -27.58 6.90
N ALA A 39 -12.56 -28.03 8.00
CA ALA A 39 -12.52 -29.42 8.45
C ALA A 39 -13.84 -30.18 8.19
N SER A 40 -14.62 -29.75 7.20
CA SER A 40 -15.89 -30.38 6.82
C SER A 40 -15.77 -31.87 6.50
N LEU A 41 -16.82 -32.62 6.85
CA LEU A 41 -16.89 -34.06 6.61
C LEU A 41 -16.79 -34.38 5.11
N GLY A 42 -15.91 -35.32 4.77
CA GLY A 42 -15.67 -35.75 3.38
C GLY A 42 -14.38 -35.22 2.76
N LEU A 43 -13.67 -34.31 3.43
CA LEU A 43 -12.33 -33.88 3.05
C LEU A 43 -11.27 -34.77 3.72
N ILE A 44 -10.25 -35.17 2.94
CA ILE A 44 -9.09 -35.96 3.43
C ILE A 44 -8.01 -35.08 4.11
N GLY A 45 -8.14 -33.76 3.98
CA GLY A 45 -7.25 -32.77 4.59
C GLY A 45 -8.03 -31.49 4.90
N LYS A 46 -7.33 -30.48 5.42
CA LYS A 46 -7.90 -29.19 5.78
C LYS A 46 -7.44 -28.11 4.79
N PRO A 47 -8.17 -27.85 3.70
CA PRO A 47 -7.86 -26.73 2.83
C PRO A 47 -8.11 -25.41 3.55
N GLU A 48 -7.34 -24.38 3.18
CA GLU A 48 -7.52 -23.00 3.65
C GLU A 48 -8.32 -22.18 2.64
N TYR A 49 -9.29 -21.41 3.12
CA TYR A 49 -10.06 -20.47 2.32
C TYR A 49 -9.83 -19.04 2.78
N ARG A 50 -9.63 -18.12 1.84
CA ARG A 50 -9.49 -16.68 2.12
C ARG A 50 -10.79 -16.11 2.67
N LEU A 51 -10.70 -15.39 3.79
CA LEU A 51 -11.80 -14.61 4.36
C LEU A 51 -11.73 -13.13 3.95
N LYS A 52 -10.66 -12.43 4.37
CA LYS A 52 -10.50 -10.98 4.17
C LYS A 52 -9.01 -10.62 4.08
N PHE A 53 -8.73 -9.40 3.63
CA PHE A 53 -7.38 -8.85 3.72
C PHE A 53 -7.09 -8.42 5.14
N GLU A 54 -5.85 -8.59 5.56
CA GLU A 54 -5.35 -7.97 6.78
C GLU A 54 -5.24 -6.44 6.61
N PRO A 55 -5.25 -5.67 7.71
CA PRO A 55 -5.04 -4.23 7.66
C PRO A 55 -3.75 -3.88 6.91
N LEU A 56 -3.84 -2.95 5.97
CA LEU A 56 -2.65 -2.45 5.28
C LEU A 56 -1.99 -1.40 6.17
N GLU A 57 -0.78 -1.66 6.62
CA GLU A 57 -0.01 -0.73 7.47
C GLU A 57 1.24 -0.25 6.74
N CYS A 58 1.52 1.04 6.87
CA CYS A 58 2.68 1.71 6.30
C CYS A 58 3.42 2.42 7.42
N THR A 59 4.71 2.15 7.52
CA THR A 59 5.60 2.78 8.51
C THR A 59 6.46 3.82 7.81
N ILE A 60 6.56 5.02 8.39
CA ILE A 60 7.41 6.11 7.92
C ILE A 60 8.40 6.43 9.03
N THR A 61 9.69 6.25 8.74
CA THR A 61 10.76 6.57 9.68
C THR A 61 11.52 7.78 9.19
N CYS A 62 11.70 8.77 10.08
CA CYS A 62 12.48 9.96 9.79
C CYS A 62 13.25 10.46 11.01
N THR A 63 14.45 10.98 10.76
CA THR A 63 15.29 11.68 11.73
C THR A 63 15.14 13.19 11.66
N SER A 64 14.61 13.70 10.54
CA SER A 64 14.38 15.12 10.30
C SER A 64 12.93 15.54 10.57
N TYR A 65 12.74 16.74 11.10
CA TYR A 65 11.41 17.29 11.34
C TYR A 65 10.81 17.90 10.06
N HIS A 66 9.55 17.56 9.76
CA HIS A 66 8.77 18.19 8.70
C HIS A 66 7.37 18.58 9.18
N PRO A 67 6.99 19.88 9.15
CA PRO A 67 5.78 20.36 9.79
C PRO A 67 4.49 19.80 9.18
N ALA A 68 4.46 19.51 7.88
CA ALA A 68 3.27 18.94 7.27
C ALA A 68 3.07 17.46 7.60
N LEU A 69 4.15 16.69 7.72
CA LEU A 69 4.07 15.29 8.14
C LEU A 69 3.63 15.21 9.60
N ASP A 70 4.21 16.05 10.45
CA ASP A 70 3.84 16.17 11.85
C ASP A 70 2.38 16.60 12.02
N LYS A 71 1.92 17.58 11.26
CA LYS A 71 0.52 18.03 11.33
C LYS A 71 -0.46 16.97 10.80
N ALA A 72 -0.09 16.27 9.73
CA ALA A 72 -0.91 15.18 9.17
C ALA A 72 -0.99 14.00 10.15
N SER A 73 0.11 13.65 10.82
CA SER A 73 0.12 12.55 11.78
C SER A 73 -0.75 12.80 13.00
N HIS A 74 -0.92 14.06 13.42
CA HIS A 74 -1.83 14.41 14.51
C HIS A 74 -3.31 14.46 14.10
N ASP A 75 -3.65 14.39 12.80
CA ASP A 75 -5.03 14.28 12.33
C ASP A 75 -5.45 12.81 12.16
N HIS A 76 -5.92 12.22 13.26
CA HIS A 76 -6.43 10.84 13.28
C HIS A 76 -7.84 10.68 12.67
N ILE A 77 -8.48 11.77 12.22
CA ILE A 77 -9.84 11.75 11.65
C ILE A 77 -9.77 11.90 10.13
N GLY A 78 -8.93 12.81 9.66
CA GLY A 78 -8.64 13.06 8.26
C GLY A 78 -8.12 11.83 7.53
N THR A 79 -8.21 11.86 6.20
CA THR A 79 -7.57 10.87 5.33
C THR A 79 -6.44 11.57 4.61
N HIS A 80 -5.27 10.98 4.65
CA HIS A 80 -4.04 11.49 4.05
C HIS A 80 -3.61 10.59 2.90
N GLU A 81 -2.95 11.19 1.90
CA GLU A 81 -2.40 10.48 0.75
C GLU A 81 -0.87 10.47 0.82
N ILE A 82 -0.29 9.26 0.78
CA ILE A 82 1.15 9.06 0.60
C ILE A 82 1.41 8.60 -0.83
N ILE A 83 2.31 9.29 -1.52
CA ILE A 83 2.81 8.86 -2.83
C ILE A 83 4.30 8.59 -2.74
N ALA A 84 4.70 7.33 -2.96
CA ALA A 84 6.09 6.92 -3.08
C ALA A 84 6.42 6.66 -4.55
N ARG A 85 7.35 7.45 -5.11
CA ARG A 85 7.84 7.29 -6.49
C ARG A 85 9.26 6.76 -6.45
N ALA A 86 9.49 5.60 -7.03
CA ALA A 86 10.79 4.95 -7.11
C ALA A 86 11.28 4.89 -8.57
N ASN A 87 12.60 5.00 -8.74
CA ASN A 87 13.25 4.72 -10.02
C ASN A 87 13.78 3.28 -10.01
N VAL A 88 13.28 2.46 -10.94
CA VAL A 88 13.72 1.07 -11.12
C VAL A 88 14.80 1.06 -12.20
N GLU A 89 16.05 0.90 -11.78
CA GLU A 89 17.22 0.75 -12.65
C GLU A 89 17.30 -0.69 -13.16
N ILE A 90 17.24 -0.89 -14.47
CA ILE A 90 17.23 -2.22 -15.10
C ILE A 90 18.63 -2.53 -15.63
N TYR A 91 19.23 -3.59 -15.09
CA TYR A 91 20.55 -4.06 -15.49
C TYR A 91 20.47 -5.36 -16.30
N GLU A 92 21.24 -5.45 -17.38
CA GLU A 92 21.47 -6.67 -18.14
C GLU A 92 22.96 -6.99 -18.16
N ASN A 93 23.33 -8.18 -17.68
CA ASN A 93 24.73 -8.61 -17.55
C ASN A 93 25.62 -7.57 -16.81
N GLY A 94 25.04 -6.85 -15.84
CA GLY A 94 25.73 -5.83 -15.04
C GLY A 94 25.77 -4.43 -15.67
N VAL A 95 25.20 -4.22 -16.85
CA VAL A 95 25.13 -2.92 -17.53
C VAL A 95 23.72 -2.34 -17.37
N LEU A 96 23.61 -1.07 -16.96
CA LEU A 96 22.34 -0.35 -16.94
C LEU A 96 21.82 -0.19 -18.38
N VAL A 97 20.63 -0.70 -18.66
CA VAL A 97 20.03 -0.67 -20.01
C VAL A 97 18.75 0.17 -20.10
N ASP A 98 18.05 0.36 -18.99
CA ASP A 98 16.76 1.04 -18.96
C ASP A 98 16.43 1.52 -17.53
N GLU A 99 15.51 2.48 -17.43
CA GLU A 99 15.03 3.03 -16.16
C GLU A 99 13.52 3.22 -16.23
N LYS A 100 12.81 2.69 -15.23
CA LYS A 100 11.35 2.65 -15.23
C LYS A 100 10.75 3.20 -13.94
N PRO A 101 9.71 4.05 -14.02
CA PRO A 101 9.08 4.58 -12.83
C PRO A 101 8.19 3.52 -12.16
N GLN A 102 8.25 3.45 -10.84
CA GLN A 102 7.30 2.73 -10.01
C GLN A 102 6.64 3.71 -9.05
N VAL A 103 5.31 3.81 -9.10
CA VAL A 103 4.53 4.73 -8.26
C VAL A 103 3.64 3.92 -7.34
N THR A 104 3.68 4.24 -6.06
CA THR A 104 2.82 3.68 -5.03
C THR A 104 1.97 4.79 -4.47
N THR A 105 0.67 4.57 -4.36
CA THR A 105 -0.26 5.50 -3.74
C THR A 105 -0.97 4.78 -2.61
N LEU A 106 -0.92 5.38 -1.43
CA LEU A 106 -1.63 4.93 -0.25
C LEU A 106 -2.61 6.03 0.17
N ARG A 107 -3.82 5.67 0.55
CA ARG A 107 -4.73 6.59 1.24
C ARG A 107 -5.24 5.96 2.51
N GLY A 108 -5.10 6.70 3.60
CA GLY A 108 -5.27 6.13 4.92
C GLY A 108 -5.35 7.18 6.02
N ARG A 109 -5.29 6.70 7.26
CA ARG A 109 -5.23 7.54 8.45
C ARG A 109 -4.03 7.15 9.29
N PHE A 110 -3.44 8.11 9.98
CA PHE A 110 -2.41 7.79 10.96
C PHE A 110 -3.01 7.03 12.13
N LYS A 111 -2.46 5.85 12.38
CA LYS A 111 -2.84 4.93 13.46
C LYS A 111 -2.02 5.21 14.71
N GLU A 112 -0.74 5.48 14.53
CA GLU A 112 0.20 5.77 15.62
C GLU A 112 1.07 6.96 15.24
N THR A 113 1.14 7.92 16.17
CA THR A 113 1.94 9.13 16.05
C THR A 113 2.91 9.15 17.23
N PRO A 114 4.23 9.17 16.96
CA PRO A 114 5.25 9.08 17.99
C PRO A 114 5.23 10.34 18.89
N GLY A 115 5.31 10.13 20.20
CA GLY A 115 5.48 11.22 21.18
C GLY A 115 6.90 11.80 21.23
N GLY A 116 7.85 11.09 20.61
CA GLY A 116 9.27 11.47 20.52
C GLY A 116 10.10 11.13 21.75
N ASP A 117 11.39 10.91 21.54
CA ASP A 117 12.44 10.93 22.56
C ASP A 117 13.51 11.93 22.13
N LEU A 118 13.88 12.84 23.03
CA LEU A 118 14.81 13.94 22.75
C LEU A 118 16.00 13.86 23.71
N SER A 119 17.10 13.31 23.21
CA SER A 119 18.35 13.15 23.97
C SER A 119 19.42 14.12 23.48
N GLY A 120 20.15 14.71 24.43
CA GLY A 120 21.16 15.73 24.13
C GLY A 120 22.35 15.15 23.36
N GLY A 121 22.52 15.57 22.10
CA GLY A 121 23.64 15.15 21.25
C GLY A 121 23.35 13.94 20.35
N GLU A 122 22.13 13.40 20.40
CA GLU A 122 21.67 12.31 19.53
C GLU A 122 20.60 12.84 18.57
N LEU A 123 20.50 12.23 17.38
CA LEU A 123 19.40 12.51 16.47
C LEU A 123 18.14 11.83 17.01
N ALA A 124 17.04 12.58 17.05
CA ALA A 124 15.75 12.00 17.35
C ALA A 124 15.29 11.16 16.16
N GLU A 125 14.66 10.02 16.45
CA GLU A 125 14.03 9.16 15.46
C GLU A 125 12.52 9.17 15.68
N TRP A 126 11.77 9.32 14.60
CA TRP A 126 10.32 9.39 14.61
C TRP A 126 9.77 8.31 13.68
N GLU A 127 8.93 7.44 14.24
CA GLU A 127 8.25 6.37 13.51
C GLU A 127 6.74 6.65 13.49
N TYR A 128 6.20 6.96 12.31
CA TYR A 128 4.77 7.19 12.11
C TYR A 128 4.14 5.97 11.45
N VAL A 129 3.01 5.51 11.98
CA VAL A 129 2.27 4.35 11.42
C VAL A 129 0.96 4.83 10.82
N MET A 130 0.75 4.54 9.53
CA MET A 130 -0.48 4.81 8.82
C MET A 130 -1.21 3.50 8.47
N SER A 131 -2.51 3.44 8.76
CA SER A 131 -3.38 2.39 8.24
C SER A 131 -4.02 2.85 6.93
N ALA A 132 -3.78 2.11 5.85
CA ALA A 132 -4.28 2.42 4.52
C ALA A 132 -5.58 1.66 4.21
N GLY A 133 -6.58 2.37 3.69
CA GLY A 133 -7.79 1.78 3.10
C GLY A 133 -7.69 1.58 1.59
N TYR A 134 -6.78 2.32 0.96
CA TYR A 134 -6.47 2.26 -0.47
C TYR A 134 -4.97 2.04 -0.68
N TYR A 135 -4.64 1.10 -1.56
CA TYR A 135 -3.28 0.83 -2.02
C TYR A 135 -3.29 0.67 -3.54
N GLN A 136 -2.43 1.42 -4.23
CA GLN A 136 -2.20 1.23 -5.66
C GLN A 136 -0.71 1.20 -5.96
N ARG A 137 -0.33 0.29 -6.85
CA ARG A 137 1.00 0.21 -7.45
C ARG A 137 0.89 0.29 -8.96
N VAL A 138 1.65 1.20 -9.54
CA VAL A 138 1.80 1.36 -10.99
C VAL A 138 3.28 1.21 -11.35
N TYR A 139 3.60 0.40 -12.34
CA TYR A 139 4.95 0.24 -12.88
C TYR A 139 4.93 0.55 -14.37
N ASP A 140 5.79 1.47 -14.82
CA ASP A 140 5.85 1.91 -16.23
C ASP A 140 4.48 2.32 -16.82
N GLY A 141 3.64 2.97 -15.99
CA GLY A 141 2.29 3.38 -16.38
C GLY A 141 1.24 2.27 -16.39
N GLN A 142 1.60 1.03 -16.04
CA GLN A 142 0.69 -0.11 -15.97
C GLN A 142 0.30 -0.40 -14.51
N GLU A 143 -0.99 -0.56 -14.24
CA GLU A 143 -1.49 -0.91 -12.91
C GLU A 143 -1.05 -2.34 -12.56
N VAL A 144 -0.20 -2.49 -11.56
CA VAL A 144 0.21 -3.79 -11.02
C VAL A 144 -0.84 -4.29 -10.03
N LEU A 145 -1.28 -3.40 -9.14
CA LEU A 145 -2.24 -3.68 -8.09
C LEU A 145 -3.06 -2.42 -7.81
N ALA A 146 -4.37 -2.57 -7.63
CA ALA A 146 -5.22 -1.61 -6.94
C ALA A 146 -6.13 -2.35 -5.96
N LEU A 147 -6.05 -1.96 -4.70
CA LEU A 147 -6.87 -2.46 -3.61
C LEU A 147 -7.56 -1.29 -2.93
N ASP A 148 -8.89 -1.34 -2.88
CA ASP A 148 -9.74 -0.44 -2.10
C ASP A 148 -10.64 -1.30 -1.22
N ILE A 149 -10.36 -1.31 0.07
CA ILE A 149 -11.06 -2.15 1.05
C ILE A 149 -12.52 -1.69 1.19
N ALA A 150 -12.77 -0.38 1.20
CA ALA A 150 -14.11 0.17 1.39
C ALA A 150 -15.00 -0.02 0.15
N ALA A 151 -14.41 0.10 -1.05
CA ALA A 151 -15.11 -0.11 -2.31
C ALA A 151 -15.15 -1.59 -2.77
N ASN A 152 -14.54 -2.51 -2.01
CA ASN A 152 -14.37 -3.91 -2.38
C ASN A 152 -13.70 -4.10 -3.75
N ILE A 153 -12.74 -3.24 -4.10
CA ILE A 153 -12.00 -3.32 -5.36
C ILE A 153 -10.69 -4.05 -5.11
N TYR A 154 -10.44 -5.08 -5.90
CA TYR A 154 -9.14 -5.76 -5.91
C TYR A 154 -8.79 -6.10 -7.36
N ARG A 155 -7.95 -5.26 -7.95
CA ARG A 155 -7.46 -5.42 -9.33
C ARG A 155 -6.00 -5.81 -9.34
N VAL A 156 -5.67 -6.82 -10.12
CA VAL A 156 -4.30 -7.25 -10.39
C VAL A 156 -4.11 -7.22 -11.90
N ASP A 157 -3.08 -6.51 -12.38
CA ASP A 157 -2.85 -6.30 -13.82
C ASP A 157 -4.11 -5.76 -14.54
N GLY A 158 -4.81 -4.82 -13.89
CA GLY A 158 -6.07 -4.24 -14.37
C GLY A 158 -7.31 -5.14 -14.34
N VAL A 159 -7.19 -6.43 -13.98
CA VAL A 159 -8.32 -7.37 -13.92
C VAL A 159 -8.95 -7.35 -12.52
N ASP A 160 -10.25 -7.08 -12.44
CA ASP A 160 -10.99 -7.02 -11.17
C ASP A 160 -11.43 -8.39 -10.67
N LEU A 161 -10.79 -8.85 -9.61
CA LEU A 161 -10.99 -10.17 -9.04
C LEU A 161 -12.23 -10.25 -8.13
N LEU A 162 -12.82 -9.10 -7.77
CA LEU A 162 -14.00 -9.01 -6.90
C LEU A 162 -15.25 -8.52 -7.64
N GLU A 163 -15.17 -8.30 -8.97
CA GLU A 163 -16.29 -7.82 -9.78
C GLU A 163 -17.54 -8.68 -9.60
N ARG A 164 -17.41 -10.01 -9.76
CA ARG A 164 -18.54 -10.94 -9.61
C ARG A 164 -19.10 -10.94 -8.20
N MET A 165 -18.25 -10.84 -7.18
CA MET A 165 -18.69 -10.74 -5.79
C MET A 165 -19.52 -9.46 -5.59
N ARG A 166 -19.01 -8.31 -6.03
CA ARG A 166 -19.73 -7.04 -5.92
C ARG A 166 -21.05 -7.05 -6.69
N ALA A 167 -21.09 -7.70 -7.86
CA ALA A 167 -22.31 -7.89 -8.63
C ALA A 167 -23.34 -8.73 -7.85
N ASN A 168 -22.92 -9.86 -7.27
CA ASN A 168 -23.78 -10.72 -6.45
C ASN A 168 -24.31 -9.99 -5.19
N LEU A 169 -23.50 -9.10 -4.60
CA LEU A 169 -23.89 -8.29 -3.44
C LEU A 169 -24.74 -7.07 -3.81
N GLY A 170 -24.86 -6.74 -5.10
CA GLY A 170 -25.57 -5.55 -5.55
C GLY A 170 -24.88 -4.22 -5.24
N ILE A 171 -23.54 -4.22 -5.08
CA ILE A 171 -22.76 -3.04 -4.65
C ILE A 171 -21.95 -2.43 -5.81
N GLY A 172 -22.09 -2.95 -7.04
CA GLY A 172 -21.60 -2.30 -8.27
C GLY A 172 -22.75 -1.60 -9.00
N GLY A 173 -22.53 -0.42 -9.59
CA GLY A 173 -23.55 0.47 -10.17
C GLY A 173 -24.40 -0.04 -11.36
N GLY A 174 -24.58 -1.36 -11.50
CA GLY A 174 -25.55 -1.99 -12.40
C GLY A 174 -26.84 -2.36 -11.65
N ASN A 175 -27.97 -1.99 -12.25
CA ASN A 175 -29.34 -2.16 -11.79
C ASN A 175 -29.61 -3.46 -10.98
N VAL A 176 -29.70 -3.34 -9.66
CA VAL A 176 -29.73 -4.43 -8.66
C VAL A 176 -31.08 -5.19 -8.59
N LEU A 177 -32.02 -4.89 -9.49
CA LEU A 177 -33.36 -5.53 -9.50
C LEU A 177 -33.65 -6.34 -10.76
N GLY A 178 -32.67 -6.54 -11.65
CA GLY A 178 -32.92 -7.08 -13.00
C GLY A 178 -32.72 -8.58 -13.22
N ASN A 179 -31.89 -9.26 -12.43
CA ASN A 179 -31.51 -10.65 -12.69
C ASN A 179 -31.41 -11.48 -11.41
N VAL A 180 -32.56 -11.84 -10.86
CA VAL A 180 -32.67 -13.05 -10.03
C VAL A 180 -33.50 -14.03 -10.84
N ALA A 181 -32.82 -14.82 -11.69
CA ALA A 181 -33.35 -15.98 -12.38
C ALA A 181 -32.29 -17.08 -12.35
#